data_AF-A0A3Q9W1H0-F1
#
_entry.id   AF-A0A3Q9W1H0-F1
#
_cell.length_a   1.000
_cell.length_b   1.000
_cell.length_c   1.000
_cell.angle_alpha   90.00
_cell.angle_beta   90.00
_cell.angle_gamma   90.00
#
_symmetry.space_group_name_H-M   'P 1'
#
loop_
_entity.id
_entity.type
_entity.pdbx_description
1 polymer ?
#
loop_
_entity_poly.entity_id
_entity_poly.type
_entity_poly.pdbx_seq_one_letter_code
_entity_poly.pdbx_strand_id
1 'polypeptide(L)'
;MSVIKTFILSLVIVILCFFGGALLEEPIAETPFALSTDFSNKDKAYQFEVPEDGQMMRFEINGTMKMNSWQAMDMEVYNADGTYIFSYQDELWSESGRDSEGDWTERKTKASLEIHFAKKGHYTLYLTDSNSYGFKFSRDKYYFRVIPIRGDASMLRPLRTIAGIIAFGCFCILAYRHENGYALSGKKPFDNNTKYKREPIYIGAISLSLFAAVFLYAQTKDDDINYALHAYGNKKMTVDRSIRQQSLSGANHRGGSGRGGK
;
A
#
# COMPACT_ATOMS: atom_id res chain seq x y z
N MET A 1 -21.88 25.75 7.34
CA MET A 1 -20.67 25.93 6.50
C MET A 1 -21.13 26.21 5.08
N SER A 2 -20.57 27.19 4.36
CA SER A 2 -20.99 27.44 2.97
C SER A 2 -20.42 26.36 2.04
N VAL A 3 -21.11 26.09 0.91
CA VAL A 3 -20.67 25.13 -0.12
C VAL A 3 -19.23 25.42 -0.56
N ILE A 4 -18.87 26.69 -0.72
CA ILE A 4 -17.50 27.14 -1.05
C ILE A 4 -16.49 26.71 0.03
N LYS A 5 -16.81 26.89 1.33
CA LYS A 5 -15.89 26.51 2.41
C LYS A 5 -15.69 25.00 2.48
N THR A 6 -16.75 24.22 2.28
CA THR A 6 -16.67 22.74 2.22
C THR A 6 -15.87 22.28 1.00
N PHE A 7 -16.06 22.92 -0.16
CA PHE A 7 -15.27 22.67 -1.36
C PHE A 7 -13.78 22.91 -1.11
N ILE A 8 -13.41 24.08 -0.57
CA ILE A 8 -12.01 24.40 -0.28
C ILE A 8 -11.42 23.42 0.74
N LEU A 9 -12.13 23.12 1.83
CA LEU A 9 -11.62 22.20 2.85
C LEU A 9 -11.41 20.79 2.30
N SER A 10 -12.36 20.25 1.53
CA SER A 10 -12.23 18.93 0.91
C SER A 10 -11.09 18.88 -0.11
N LEU A 11 -10.91 19.94 -0.90
CA LEU A 11 -9.77 20.07 -1.82
C LEU A 11 -8.43 20.08 -1.06
N VAL A 12 -8.34 20.81 0.04
CA VAL A 12 -7.14 20.83 0.91
C VAL A 12 -6.86 19.42 1.44
N ILE A 13 -7.86 18.67 1.91
CA ILE A 13 -7.67 17.30 2.38
C ILE A 13 -7.19 16.38 1.25
N VAL A 14 -7.75 16.49 0.05
CA VAL A 14 -7.29 15.71 -1.12
C VAL A 14 -5.83 15.99 -1.40
N ILE A 15 -5.43 17.26 -1.40
CA ILE A 15 -4.04 17.69 -1.63
C ILE A 15 -3.12 17.15 -0.52
N LEU A 16 -3.53 17.28 0.74
CA LEU A 16 -2.77 16.78 1.89
C LEU A 16 -2.63 15.25 1.85
N CYS A 17 -3.67 14.51 1.52
CA CYS A 17 -3.59 13.05 1.32
C CYS A 17 -2.71 12.68 0.14
N PHE A 18 -2.72 13.45 -0.94
CA PHE A 18 -1.86 13.21 -2.10
C PHE A 18 -0.37 13.37 -1.74
N PHE A 19 0.01 14.52 -1.18
CA PHE A 19 1.40 14.75 -0.76
C PHE A 19 1.81 13.88 0.41
N GLY A 20 0.92 13.65 1.37
CA GLY A 20 1.16 12.74 2.49
C GLY A 20 1.42 11.31 2.03
N GLY A 21 0.65 10.82 1.06
CA GLY A 21 0.89 9.51 0.45
C GLY A 21 2.25 9.43 -0.23
N ALA A 22 2.62 10.45 -1.01
CA ALA A 22 3.93 10.51 -1.66
C ALA A 22 5.09 10.51 -0.65
N LEU A 23 4.93 11.21 0.48
CA LEU A 23 5.92 11.21 1.57
C LEU A 23 6.02 9.85 2.27
N LEU A 24 4.91 9.13 2.46
CA LEU A 24 4.90 7.80 3.09
C LEU A 24 5.55 6.74 2.18
N GLU A 25 5.28 6.84 0.88
CA GLU A 25 5.80 5.92 -0.14
C GLU A 25 7.28 6.18 -0.50
N GLU A 26 7.87 7.26 0.01
CA GLU A 26 9.25 7.64 -0.23
C GLU A 26 10.21 6.61 0.37
N PRO A 27 11.16 6.06 -0.42
CA PRO A 27 12.21 5.19 0.10
C PRO A 27 13.08 5.91 1.13
N ILE A 28 13.36 5.25 2.25
CA ILE A 28 14.29 5.77 3.27
C ILE A 28 15.74 5.57 2.83
N ALA A 29 16.00 4.51 2.07
CA ALA A 29 17.33 4.16 1.58
C ALA A 29 17.30 3.91 0.06
N GLU A 30 18.35 4.35 -0.62
CA GLU A 30 18.58 4.01 -2.01
C GLU A 30 19.19 2.61 -2.10
N THR A 31 18.37 1.60 -2.37
CA THR A 31 18.86 0.27 -2.73
C THR A 31 18.73 0.04 -4.24
N PRO A 32 19.81 -0.43 -4.90
CA PRO A 32 19.80 -0.68 -6.32
C PRO A 32 18.93 -1.90 -6.64
N PHE A 33 18.41 -1.94 -7.87
CA PHE A 33 17.73 -3.12 -8.36
C PHE A 33 18.71 -4.28 -8.60
N ALA A 34 18.34 -5.45 -8.11
CA ALA A 34 18.98 -6.72 -8.42
C ALA A 34 18.37 -7.33 -9.69
N LEU A 35 19.19 -8.03 -10.48
CA LEU A 35 18.74 -8.74 -11.67
C LEU A 35 18.22 -10.13 -11.29
N SER A 36 17.03 -10.50 -11.78
CA SER A 36 16.39 -11.78 -11.42
C SER A 36 17.25 -12.99 -11.75
N THR A 37 17.99 -12.96 -12.87
CA THR A 37 18.83 -14.09 -13.32
C THR A 37 19.93 -14.47 -12.33
N ASP A 38 20.28 -13.59 -11.39
CA ASP A 38 21.34 -13.87 -10.42
C ASP A 38 20.85 -14.69 -9.24
N PHE A 39 19.53 -14.68 -8.97
CA PHE A 39 18.91 -15.25 -7.77
C PHE A 39 17.84 -16.29 -8.09
N SER A 40 17.07 -16.06 -9.15
CA SER A 40 15.91 -16.86 -9.50
C SER A 40 16.27 -18.32 -9.80
N ASN A 41 15.54 -19.26 -9.19
CA ASN A 41 15.71 -20.71 -9.35
C ASN A 41 17.15 -21.17 -9.06
N LYS A 42 17.87 -20.43 -8.20
CA LYS A 42 19.22 -20.75 -7.74
C LYS A 42 19.23 -20.85 -6.23
N ASP A 43 20.19 -21.63 -5.71
CA ASP A 43 20.48 -21.69 -4.29
C ASP A 43 21.31 -20.47 -3.84
N LYS A 44 20.78 -19.27 -4.13
CA LYS A 44 21.40 -18.00 -3.79
C LYS A 44 20.34 -17.06 -3.26
N ALA A 45 20.40 -16.79 -1.96
CA ALA A 45 19.53 -15.84 -1.30
C ALA A 45 19.89 -14.38 -1.66
N TYR A 46 18.87 -13.54 -1.79
CA TYR A 46 18.98 -12.10 -1.74
C TYR A 46 18.92 -11.64 -0.28
N GLN A 47 19.94 -10.94 0.18
CA GLN A 47 20.00 -10.43 1.56
C GLN A 47 19.53 -8.98 1.62
N PHE A 48 18.74 -8.65 2.62
CA PHE A 48 18.32 -7.28 2.91
C PHE A 48 18.27 -7.02 4.40
N GLU A 49 18.33 -5.74 4.78
CA GLU A 49 18.31 -5.29 6.16
C GLU A 49 17.04 -4.50 6.43
N VAL A 50 16.39 -4.83 7.55
CA VAL A 50 15.30 -4.05 8.13
C VAL A 50 15.92 -3.12 9.18
N PRO A 51 15.90 -1.79 8.97
CA PRO A 51 16.64 -0.85 9.80
C PRO A 51 16.08 -0.69 11.23
N GLU A 52 14.76 -0.83 11.40
CA GLU A 52 14.07 -0.56 12.66
C GLU A 52 12.93 -1.56 12.91
N ASP A 53 12.59 -1.75 14.18
CA ASP A 53 11.43 -2.57 14.57
C ASP A 53 10.15 -1.92 14.04
N GLY A 54 9.24 -2.75 13.51
CA GLY A 54 8.00 -2.33 12.88
C GLY A 54 8.17 -1.52 11.59
N GLN A 55 9.34 -1.59 10.94
CA GLN A 55 9.60 -0.85 9.71
C GLN A 55 8.79 -1.40 8.54
N MET A 56 8.15 -0.50 7.78
CA MET A 56 7.48 -0.84 6.52
C MET A 56 8.53 -1.09 5.43
N MET A 57 8.43 -2.25 4.78
CA MET A 57 9.29 -2.64 3.67
C MET A 57 8.45 -2.81 2.41
N ARG A 58 8.99 -2.38 1.27
CA ARG A 58 8.40 -2.56 -0.06
C ARG A 58 9.27 -3.51 -0.88
N PHE A 59 8.63 -4.56 -1.37
CA PHE A 59 9.14 -5.44 -2.41
C PHE A 59 8.70 -4.84 -3.73
N GLU A 60 9.65 -4.49 -4.60
CA GLU A 60 9.37 -3.96 -5.92
C GLU A 60 9.91 -4.91 -6.98
N ILE A 61 9.09 -5.16 -8.00
CA ILE A 61 9.43 -5.95 -9.17
C ILE A 61 9.10 -5.13 -10.41
N ASN A 62 10.09 -4.94 -11.28
CA ASN A 62 9.98 -4.19 -12.51
C ASN A 62 10.52 -4.99 -13.68
N GLY A 63 9.77 -5.10 -14.76
CA GLY A 63 10.21 -5.80 -15.97
C GLY A 63 9.22 -5.60 -17.11
N THR A 64 9.67 -5.77 -18.34
CA THR A 64 8.77 -5.79 -19.50
C THR A 64 8.87 -7.16 -20.15
N MET A 65 7.74 -7.85 -20.21
CA MET A 65 7.67 -9.17 -20.82
C MET A 65 7.56 -9.03 -22.33
N LYS A 66 8.01 -10.07 -23.04
CA LYS A 66 7.74 -10.20 -24.46
C LYS A 66 6.23 -10.21 -24.69
N MET A 67 5.78 -9.74 -25.84
CA MET A 67 4.37 -9.77 -26.19
C MET A 67 3.82 -11.21 -26.16
N ASN A 68 2.61 -11.36 -25.61
CA ASN A 68 1.91 -12.62 -25.37
C ASN A 68 2.69 -13.59 -24.49
N SER A 69 3.27 -13.07 -23.41
CA SER A 69 3.98 -13.86 -22.41
C SER A 69 3.81 -13.32 -21.00
N TRP A 70 4.10 -14.19 -20.04
CA TRP A 70 4.01 -13.94 -18.61
C TRP A 70 5.21 -14.55 -17.88
N GLN A 71 5.53 -13.96 -16.74
CA GLN A 71 6.54 -14.40 -15.79
C GLN A 71 5.93 -14.29 -14.39
N ALA A 72 5.68 -15.43 -13.76
CA ALA A 72 5.24 -15.51 -12.37
C ALA A 72 6.46 -15.69 -11.46
N MET A 73 6.43 -15.04 -10.32
CA MET A 73 7.54 -14.97 -9.38
C MET A 73 7.01 -15.27 -7.99
N ASP A 74 7.76 -16.05 -7.24
CA ASP A 74 7.50 -16.39 -5.86
C ASP A 74 8.72 -16.00 -5.03
N MET A 75 8.47 -15.21 -3.99
CA MET A 75 9.48 -14.67 -3.08
C MET A 75 9.22 -15.22 -1.69
N GLU A 76 10.07 -16.13 -1.23
CA GLU A 76 10.01 -16.67 0.13
C GLU A 76 10.94 -15.90 1.04
N VAL A 77 10.41 -15.38 2.15
CA VAL A 77 11.16 -14.53 3.08
C VAL A 77 11.40 -15.25 4.39
N TYR A 78 12.65 -15.17 4.85
CA TYR A 78 13.14 -15.79 6.07
C TYR A 78 13.84 -14.78 6.96
N ASN A 79 13.71 -14.98 8.28
CA ASN A 79 14.47 -14.27 9.30
C ASN A 79 15.96 -14.69 9.30
N ALA A 80 16.79 -13.98 10.07
CA ALA A 80 18.22 -14.28 10.24
C ALA A 80 18.52 -15.69 10.77
N ASP A 81 17.60 -16.30 11.49
CA ASP A 81 17.70 -17.67 12.04
C ASP A 81 17.29 -18.75 11.04
N GLY A 82 16.87 -18.36 9.82
CA GLY A 82 16.35 -19.28 8.80
C GLY A 82 14.89 -19.68 9.02
N THR A 83 14.18 -19.03 9.95
CA THR A 83 12.74 -19.25 10.13
C THR A 83 11.97 -18.55 8.99
N TYR A 84 11.15 -19.31 8.27
CA TYR A 84 10.24 -18.78 7.25
C TYR A 84 9.27 -17.76 7.87
N ILE A 85 8.84 -16.76 7.11
CA ILE A 85 7.90 -15.73 7.58
C ILE A 85 6.65 -15.72 6.70
N PHE A 86 6.85 -15.53 5.40
CA PHE A 86 5.79 -15.49 4.40
C PHE A 86 6.37 -15.72 3.01
N SER A 87 5.49 -15.98 2.05
CA SER A 87 5.79 -15.91 0.63
C SER A 87 4.91 -14.88 -0.07
N TYR A 88 5.47 -14.24 -1.09
CA TYR A 88 4.80 -13.28 -1.95
C TYR A 88 4.88 -13.75 -3.39
N GLN A 89 3.72 -13.96 -3.98
CA GLN A 89 3.57 -14.39 -5.36
C GLN A 89 2.91 -13.31 -6.21
N ASP A 90 3.54 -12.96 -7.32
CA ASP A 90 2.95 -12.05 -8.31
C ASP A 90 3.44 -12.41 -9.71
N GLU A 91 2.96 -11.69 -10.71
CA GLU A 91 3.33 -11.90 -12.11
C GLU A 91 3.50 -10.60 -12.87
N LEU A 92 4.39 -10.63 -13.86
CA LEU A 92 4.48 -9.66 -14.94
C LEU A 92 3.96 -10.32 -16.22
N TRP A 93 3.28 -9.55 -17.07
CA TRP A 93 2.77 -10.09 -18.32
C TRP A 93 2.63 -8.99 -19.39
N SER A 94 2.55 -9.41 -20.64
CA SER A 94 2.25 -8.54 -21.77
C SER A 94 1.40 -9.31 -22.77
N GLU A 95 0.28 -8.73 -23.18
CA GLU A 95 -0.70 -9.32 -24.09
C GLU A 95 -1.09 -8.34 -25.19
N SER A 96 -1.42 -8.89 -26.35
CA SER A 96 -1.94 -8.15 -27.48
C SER A 96 -2.96 -8.99 -28.22
N GLY A 97 -3.89 -8.31 -28.88
CA GLY A 97 -4.90 -8.95 -29.69
C GLY A 97 -5.54 -7.95 -30.66
N ARG A 98 -6.61 -8.41 -31.28
CA ARG A 98 -7.43 -7.59 -32.17
C ARG A 98 -8.90 -7.86 -31.89
N ASP A 99 -9.68 -6.82 -31.70
CA ASP A 99 -11.13 -6.89 -31.55
C ASP A 99 -11.83 -5.93 -32.54
N SER A 100 -13.12 -5.66 -32.32
CA SER A 100 -13.92 -4.76 -33.16
C SER A 100 -13.50 -3.29 -33.07
N GLU A 101 -12.79 -2.89 -32.01
CA GLU A 101 -12.28 -1.52 -31.82
C GLU A 101 -10.87 -1.35 -32.39
N GLY A 102 -10.14 -2.44 -32.61
CA GLY A 102 -8.87 -2.45 -33.33
C GLY A 102 -7.85 -3.38 -32.71
N ASP A 103 -6.58 -3.11 -32.97
CA ASP A 103 -5.48 -3.81 -32.31
C ASP A 103 -5.31 -3.24 -30.90
N TRP A 104 -5.19 -4.10 -29.90
CA TRP A 104 -5.01 -3.71 -28.50
C TRP A 104 -3.71 -4.29 -27.93
N THR A 105 -3.23 -3.67 -26.85
CA THR A 105 -2.05 -4.12 -26.11
C THR A 105 -2.18 -3.76 -24.64
N GLU A 106 -2.03 -4.75 -23.78
CA GLU A 106 -2.04 -4.59 -22.33
C GLU A 106 -0.75 -5.15 -21.73
N ARG A 107 -0.28 -4.51 -20.65
CA ARG A 107 0.96 -4.93 -19.98
C ARG A 107 0.86 -4.69 -18.48
N LYS A 108 1.41 -5.64 -17.72
CA LYS A 108 1.73 -5.48 -16.31
C LYS A 108 3.24 -5.53 -16.14
N THR A 109 3.85 -4.34 -16.05
CA THR A 109 5.32 -4.17 -16.00
C THR A 109 5.87 -3.97 -14.59
N LYS A 110 4.98 -3.83 -13.60
CA LYS A 110 5.32 -3.61 -12.21
C LYS A 110 4.46 -4.46 -11.28
N ALA A 111 5.08 -4.94 -10.22
CA ALA A 111 4.42 -5.60 -9.11
C ALA A 111 5.09 -5.15 -7.80
N SER A 112 4.30 -5.06 -6.73
CA SER A 112 4.83 -4.68 -5.43
C SER A 112 4.01 -5.21 -4.27
N LEU A 113 4.69 -5.47 -3.17
CA LEU A 113 4.10 -5.75 -1.86
C LEU A 113 4.69 -4.78 -0.84
N GLU A 114 3.84 -4.15 -0.04
CA GLU A 114 4.25 -3.36 1.12
C GLU A 114 3.81 -4.12 2.37
N ILE A 115 4.72 -4.29 3.32
CA ILE A 115 4.44 -4.99 4.57
C ILE A 115 5.39 -4.54 5.68
N HIS A 116 4.89 -4.45 6.91
CA HIS A 116 5.71 -4.16 8.07
C HIS A 116 6.52 -5.38 8.50
N PHE A 117 7.69 -5.14 9.08
CA PHE A 117 8.54 -6.16 9.69
C PHE A 117 8.66 -5.92 11.20
N ALA A 118 8.26 -6.91 12.00
CA ALA A 118 8.18 -6.78 13.46
C ALA A 118 9.52 -6.47 14.14
N LYS A 119 10.64 -6.93 13.56
CA LYS A 119 11.98 -6.78 14.15
C LYS A 119 12.97 -6.25 13.12
N LYS A 120 13.87 -5.40 13.59
CA LYS A 120 15.06 -5.00 12.82
C LYS A 120 16.02 -6.18 12.69
N GLY A 121 16.82 -6.16 11.63
CA GLY A 121 17.89 -7.14 11.43
C GLY A 121 18.03 -7.58 9.98
N HIS A 122 18.77 -8.66 9.78
CA HIS A 122 19.02 -9.22 8.45
C HIS A 122 17.99 -10.27 8.09
N TYR A 123 17.57 -10.23 6.84
CA TYR A 123 16.57 -11.11 6.27
C TYR A 123 17.09 -11.68 4.97
N THR A 124 16.57 -12.85 4.62
CA THR A 124 16.90 -13.50 3.35
C THR A 124 15.63 -13.72 2.53
N LEU A 125 15.75 -13.53 1.23
CA LEU A 125 14.72 -13.78 0.24
C LEU A 125 15.24 -14.81 -0.75
N TYR A 126 14.48 -15.89 -0.94
CA TYR A 126 14.68 -16.83 -2.03
C TYR A 126 13.68 -16.53 -3.14
N LEU A 127 14.18 -16.55 -4.37
CA LEU A 127 13.41 -16.20 -5.55
C LEU A 127 13.24 -17.43 -6.43
N THR A 128 11.99 -17.80 -6.67
CA THR A 128 11.61 -18.83 -7.63
C THR A 128 10.77 -18.17 -8.72
N ASP A 129 10.93 -18.59 -9.97
CA ASP A 129 10.13 -18.06 -11.05
C ASP A 129 9.67 -19.13 -12.04
N SER A 130 8.58 -18.82 -12.75
CA SER A 130 8.05 -19.65 -13.82
C SER A 130 7.52 -18.76 -14.95
N ASN A 131 7.45 -19.31 -16.17
CA ASN A 131 7.14 -18.52 -17.36
C ASN A 131 6.36 -19.33 -18.41
N SER A 132 5.87 -18.64 -19.45
CA SER A 132 5.04 -19.20 -20.51
C SER A 132 5.68 -20.27 -21.40
N TYR A 133 7.02 -20.33 -21.47
CA TYR A 133 7.74 -21.21 -22.41
C TYR A 133 8.55 -22.33 -21.71
N GLY A 134 8.38 -22.49 -20.40
CA GLY A 134 9.18 -23.40 -19.57
C GLY A 134 10.62 -22.92 -19.35
N PHE A 135 11.31 -23.51 -18.38
CA PHE A 135 12.63 -23.09 -17.89
C PHE A 135 13.74 -22.96 -18.96
N LYS A 136 13.60 -23.59 -20.14
CA LYS A 136 14.65 -23.62 -21.17
C LYS A 136 14.71 -22.42 -22.12
N PHE A 137 13.68 -21.55 -22.16
CA PHE A 137 13.57 -20.54 -23.21
C PHE A 137 13.25 -19.10 -22.76
N SER A 138 13.10 -18.83 -21.46
CA SER A 138 12.88 -17.45 -21.01
C SER A 138 14.16 -16.62 -21.09
N ARG A 139 14.10 -15.56 -21.89
CA ARG A 139 15.08 -14.46 -21.92
C ARG A 139 14.57 -13.22 -21.17
N ASP A 140 13.35 -13.28 -20.63
CA ASP A 140 12.71 -12.11 -20.07
C ASP A 140 13.26 -11.89 -18.67
N LYS A 141 14.06 -10.83 -18.56
CA LYS A 141 14.70 -10.43 -17.32
C LYS A 141 13.80 -9.42 -16.62
N TYR A 142 13.74 -9.53 -15.32
CA TYR A 142 13.13 -8.52 -14.47
C TYR A 142 14.12 -8.13 -13.38
N TYR A 143 13.81 -6.99 -12.78
CA TYR A 143 14.57 -6.35 -11.74
C TYR A 143 13.73 -6.38 -10.49
N PHE A 144 14.35 -6.65 -9.35
CA PHE A 144 13.66 -6.59 -8.08
C PHE A 144 14.51 -5.90 -7.02
N ARG A 145 13.86 -5.37 -6.00
CA ARG A 145 14.53 -4.86 -4.79
C ARG A 145 13.59 -4.90 -3.60
N VAL A 146 14.18 -4.83 -2.42
CA VAL A 146 13.48 -4.67 -1.15
C VAL A 146 13.99 -3.40 -0.49
N ILE A 147 13.08 -2.47 -0.18
CA ILE A 147 13.42 -1.11 0.28
C ILE A 147 12.61 -0.74 1.52
N PRO A 148 13.18 -0.04 2.51
CA PRO A 148 12.41 0.56 3.59
C PRO A 148 11.65 1.79 3.08
N ILE A 149 10.38 1.93 3.44
CA ILE A 149 9.53 3.10 3.14
C ILE A 149 9.00 3.73 4.43
N ARG A 150 8.60 5.00 4.41
CA ARG A 150 8.25 5.72 5.66
C ARG A 150 6.97 5.23 6.33
N GLY A 151 6.05 4.63 5.60
CA GLY A 151 4.84 4.06 6.18
C GLY A 151 3.83 3.59 5.14
N ASP A 152 2.61 3.35 5.58
CA ASP A 152 1.54 2.77 4.77
C ASP A 152 0.61 3.85 4.17
N ALA A 153 0.87 4.23 2.92
CA ALA A 153 0.02 5.19 2.21
C ALA A 153 -1.38 4.66 1.87
N SER A 154 -1.63 3.35 1.95
CA SER A 154 -2.94 2.76 1.70
C SER A 154 -4.00 3.30 2.67
N MET A 155 -3.59 3.63 3.90
CA MET A 155 -4.43 4.23 4.95
C MET A 155 -5.00 5.60 4.55
N LEU A 156 -4.31 6.36 3.69
CA LEU A 156 -4.77 7.68 3.22
C LEU A 156 -5.73 7.58 2.03
N ARG A 157 -5.78 6.45 1.32
CA ARG A 157 -6.57 6.29 0.09
C ARG A 157 -8.07 6.48 0.32
N PRO A 158 -8.71 5.86 1.35
CA PRO A 158 -10.15 6.05 1.60
C PRO A 158 -10.48 7.51 1.90
N LEU A 159 -9.69 8.17 2.75
CA LEU A 159 -9.88 9.56 3.12
C LEU A 159 -9.78 10.47 1.88
N ARG A 160 -8.78 10.25 1.03
CA ARG A 160 -8.63 10.96 -0.25
C ARG A 160 -9.85 10.78 -1.16
N THR A 161 -10.34 9.56 -1.29
CA THR A 161 -11.50 9.24 -2.15
C THR A 161 -12.77 9.92 -1.65
N ILE A 162 -13.06 9.82 -0.34
CA ILE A 162 -14.23 10.45 0.27
C ILE A 162 -14.17 11.98 0.10
N ALA A 163 -13.01 12.59 0.41
CA ALA A 163 -12.81 14.02 0.23
C ALA A 163 -12.97 14.44 -1.24
N GLY A 164 -12.47 13.63 -2.18
CA GLY A 164 -12.62 13.85 -3.62
C GLY A 164 -14.08 13.84 -4.08
N ILE A 165 -14.88 12.88 -3.61
CA ILE A 165 -16.32 12.80 -3.90
C ILE A 165 -17.05 14.04 -3.38
N ILE A 166 -16.74 14.48 -2.14
CA ILE A 166 -17.33 15.69 -1.55
C ILE A 166 -16.94 16.94 -2.35
N ALA A 167 -15.67 17.05 -2.74
CA ALA A 167 -15.18 18.17 -3.54
C ALA A 167 -15.88 18.23 -4.89
N PHE A 168 -16.03 17.09 -5.58
CA PHE A 168 -16.74 16.99 -6.85
C PHE A 168 -18.22 17.38 -6.72
N GLY A 169 -18.92 16.87 -5.70
CA GLY A 169 -20.31 17.25 -5.45
C GLY A 169 -20.48 18.75 -5.18
N CYS A 170 -19.58 19.35 -4.40
CA CYS A 170 -19.60 20.80 -4.17
C CYS A 170 -19.31 21.58 -5.45
N PHE A 171 -18.38 21.10 -6.29
CA PHE A 171 -18.08 21.70 -7.59
C PHE A 171 -19.30 21.71 -8.51
N CYS A 172 -20.02 20.60 -8.64
CA CYS A 172 -21.24 20.53 -9.44
C CYS A 172 -22.32 21.54 -8.96
N ILE A 173 -22.49 21.67 -7.63
CA ILE A 173 -23.43 22.65 -7.06
C ILE A 173 -23.00 24.09 -7.37
N LEU A 174 -21.70 24.39 -7.27
CA LEU A 174 -21.18 25.73 -7.55
C LEU A 174 -21.26 26.06 -9.04
N ALA A 175 -20.95 25.10 -9.93
CA ALA A 175 -21.09 25.25 -11.38
C ALA A 175 -22.55 25.51 -11.77
N TYR A 176 -23.48 24.72 -11.24
CA TYR A 176 -24.92 24.93 -11.46
C TYR A 176 -25.39 26.30 -10.99
N ARG A 177 -24.89 26.78 -9.84
CA ARG A 177 -25.23 28.12 -9.33
C ARG A 177 -24.67 29.22 -10.22
N HIS A 178 -23.43 29.05 -10.68
CA HIS A 178 -22.78 30.00 -11.58
C HIS A 178 -23.54 30.14 -12.90
N GLU A 179 -23.93 29.02 -13.51
CA GLU A 179 -24.68 29.01 -14.77
C GLU A 179 -26.06 29.68 -14.65
N ASN A 180 -26.75 29.44 -13.54
CA ASN A 180 -28.09 30.00 -13.30
C ASN A 180 -28.07 31.39 -12.64
N GLY A 181 -26.90 32.04 -12.50
CA GLY A 181 -26.78 33.37 -11.91
C GLY A 181 -27.14 33.46 -10.42
N TYR A 182 -27.19 32.32 -9.70
CA TYR A 182 -27.43 32.30 -8.26
C TYR A 182 -26.19 32.75 -7.48
N ALA A 183 -26.41 33.36 -6.32
CA ALA A 183 -25.32 33.72 -5.42
C ALA A 183 -24.52 32.47 -4.98
N LEU A 184 -23.22 32.46 -5.27
CA LEU A 184 -22.29 31.37 -4.92
C LEU A 184 -22.18 31.18 -3.41
N SER A 185 -22.21 32.29 -2.66
CA SER A 185 -22.33 32.31 -1.22
C SER A 185 -23.80 32.48 -0.85
N GLY A 186 -24.37 31.52 -0.11
CA GLY A 186 -25.77 31.56 0.35
C GLY A 186 -26.09 32.65 1.39
N LYS A 187 -25.30 33.74 1.44
CA LYS A 187 -25.59 34.89 2.29
C LYS A 187 -26.62 35.77 1.59
N LYS A 188 -27.77 35.99 2.23
CA LYS A 188 -28.72 37.05 1.86
C LYS A 188 -28.02 38.43 1.96
N PRO A 189 -28.47 39.44 1.19
CA PRO A 189 -27.94 40.80 1.32
C PRO A 189 -28.00 41.28 2.78
N PHE A 190 -26.96 42.01 3.19
CA PHE A 190 -26.68 42.45 4.55
C PHE A 190 -27.89 43.16 5.18
N ASP A 191 -28.39 42.63 6.29
CA ASP A 191 -29.22 43.37 7.23
C ASP A 191 -28.29 43.91 8.34
N ASN A 192 -28.29 45.23 8.54
CA ASN A 192 -27.29 45.98 9.33
C ASN A 192 -27.32 45.68 10.85
N ASN A 193 -28.16 44.75 11.31
CA ASN A 193 -28.44 44.53 12.73
C ASN A 193 -28.02 43.16 13.29
N THR A 194 -27.18 42.40 12.59
CA THR A 194 -26.78 41.06 13.06
C THR A 194 -25.41 41.08 13.76
N LYS A 195 -25.42 40.84 15.08
CA LYS A 195 -24.21 40.51 15.87
C LYS A 195 -23.40 39.46 15.12
N TYR A 196 -22.09 39.72 14.91
CA TYR A 196 -21.15 38.77 14.31
C TYR A 196 -21.19 37.43 15.07
N LYS A 197 -21.99 36.48 14.56
CA LYS A 197 -22.02 35.12 15.08
C LYS A 197 -20.75 34.46 14.55
N ARG A 198 -19.71 34.38 15.38
CA ARG A 198 -18.48 33.64 15.07
C ARG A 198 -18.89 32.23 14.63
N GLU A 199 -18.77 31.94 13.33
CA GLU A 199 -19.01 30.59 12.86
C GLU A 199 -17.98 29.66 13.51
N PRO A 200 -18.37 28.45 13.93
CA PRO A 200 -17.48 27.55 14.63
C PRO A 200 -16.31 27.12 13.72
N ILE A 201 -15.11 27.63 14.02
CA ILE A 201 -13.82 27.25 13.42
C ILE A 201 -13.53 25.76 13.62
N TYR A 202 -14.25 25.11 14.54
CA TYR A 202 -14.07 23.72 14.95
C TYR A 202 -14.15 22.70 13.81
N ILE A 203 -14.98 22.89 12.77
CA ILE A 203 -15.11 21.88 11.69
C ILE A 203 -13.81 21.72 10.90
N GLY A 204 -13.19 22.84 10.49
CA GLY A 204 -11.91 22.80 9.78
C GLY A 204 -10.79 22.23 10.66
N ALA A 205 -10.76 22.63 11.94
CA ALA A 205 -9.80 22.09 12.89
C ALA A 205 -9.98 20.58 13.08
N ILE A 206 -11.21 20.09 13.26
CA ILE A 206 -11.51 18.66 13.41
C ILE A 206 -11.07 17.87 12.18
N SER A 207 -11.39 18.35 10.97
CA SER A 207 -10.99 17.65 9.74
C SER A 207 -9.48 17.60 9.55
N LEU A 208 -8.75 18.68 9.87
CA LEU A 208 -7.29 18.70 9.81
C LEU A 208 -6.67 17.82 10.90
N SER A 209 -7.24 17.82 12.12
CA SER A 209 -6.81 16.91 13.18
C SER A 209 -7.06 15.45 12.82
N LEU A 210 -8.17 15.13 12.16
CA LEU A 210 -8.44 13.79 11.66
C LEU A 210 -7.41 13.38 10.61
N PHE A 211 -7.10 14.26 9.64
CA PHE A 211 -6.03 14.00 8.68
C PHE A 211 -4.70 13.76 9.38
N ALA A 212 -4.32 14.61 10.33
CA ALA A 212 -3.07 14.47 11.08
C ALA A 212 -3.03 13.15 11.86
N ALA A 213 -4.13 12.76 12.51
CA ALA A 213 -4.23 11.49 13.23
C ALA A 213 -4.05 10.28 12.31
N VAL A 214 -4.72 10.26 11.14
CA VAL A 214 -4.57 9.18 10.16
C VAL A 214 -3.17 9.18 9.57
N PHE A 215 -2.59 10.34 9.28
CA PHE A 215 -1.23 10.44 8.75
C PHE A 215 -0.18 9.94 9.76
N LEU A 216 -0.31 10.33 11.03
CA LEU A 216 0.57 9.83 12.10
C LEU A 216 0.40 8.33 12.29
N TYR A 217 -0.84 7.82 12.25
CA TYR A 217 -1.11 6.38 12.30
C TYR A 217 -0.50 5.64 11.09
N ALA A 218 -0.55 6.22 9.90
CA ALA A 218 0.09 5.65 8.72
C ALA A 218 1.62 5.60 8.82
N GLN A 219 2.23 6.42 9.70
CA GLN A 219 3.66 6.40 10.02
C GLN A 219 3.99 5.50 11.22
N THR A 220 3.01 5.00 11.96
CA THR A 220 3.32 4.17 13.13
C THR A 220 3.99 2.89 12.68
N LYS A 221 5.10 2.58 13.33
CA LYS A 221 5.80 1.32 13.18
C LYS A 221 5.08 0.29 14.04
N ASP A 222 4.53 -0.73 13.39
CA ASP A 222 3.82 -1.81 14.06
C ASP A 222 4.81 -2.94 14.36
N ASP A 223 5.19 -3.14 15.61
CA ASP A 223 6.15 -4.17 16.03
C ASP A 223 5.48 -5.51 16.38
N ASP A 224 4.14 -5.62 16.29
CA ASP A 224 3.35 -6.82 16.58
C ASP A 224 2.49 -7.25 15.37
N ILE A 225 3.17 -7.48 14.24
CA ILE A 225 2.48 -7.86 12.99
C ILE A 225 2.15 -9.35 12.99
N ASN A 226 0.86 -9.63 12.91
CA ASN A 226 0.39 -10.97 12.57
C ASN A 226 0.39 -11.17 11.05
N TYR A 227 1.48 -11.69 10.51
CA TYR A 227 1.62 -11.99 9.07
C TYR A 227 0.50 -12.88 8.52
N ALA A 228 -0.04 -13.79 9.33
CA ALA A 228 -1.15 -14.65 8.90
C ALA A 228 -2.46 -13.85 8.74
N LEU A 229 -2.74 -12.92 9.65
CA LEU A 229 -3.87 -12.01 9.52
C LEU A 229 -3.71 -11.11 8.28
N HIS A 230 -2.51 -10.59 8.07
CA HIS A 230 -2.18 -9.77 6.90
C HIS A 230 -2.38 -10.54 5.59
N ALA A 231 -1.96 -11.81 5.54
CA ALA A 231 -2.13 -12.67 4.36
C ALA A 231 -3.61 -12.94 4.02
N TYR A 232 -4.53 -13.02 4.99
CA TYR A 232 -5.96 -13.17 4.69
C TYR A 232 -6.54 -12.00 3.88
N GLY A 233 -6.00 -10.79 4.07
CA GLY A 233 -6.38 -9.60 3.29
C GLY A 233 -5.68 -9.51 1.94
N ASN A 234 -4.62 -10.30 1.70
CA ASN A 234 -3.76 -10.16 0.54
C ASN A 234 -3.61 -11.48 -0.23
N LYS A 235 -4.35 -11.61 -1.34
CA LYS A 235 -4.41 -12.83 -2.17
C LYS A 235 -3.07 -13.29 -2.73
N LYS A 236 -2.07 -12.41 -2.73
CA LYS A 236 -0.72 -12.63 -3.26
C LYS A 236 0.28 -13.02 -2.19
N MET A 237 -0.12 -13.02 -0.93
CA MET A 237 0.74 -13.37 0.19
C MET A 237 0.22 -14.65 0.82
N THR A 238 1.12 -15.57 1.12
CA THR A 238 0.77 -16.77 1.89
C THR A 238 1.68 -16.92 3.10
N VAL A 239 1.13 -17.54 4.14
CA VAL A 239 1.85 -17.88 5.37
C VAL A 239 1.54 -19.33 5.69
N ASP A 240 2.61 -20.09 5.90
CA ASP A 240 2.53 -21.51 6.11
C ASP A 240 1.77 -21.87 7.38
N ARG A 241 1.10 -23.03 7.33
CA ARG A 241 0.19 -23.46 8.40
C ARG A 241 0.91 -23.77 9.71
N SER A 242 2.20 -24.08 9.67
CA SER A 242 3.07 -24.33 10.85
C SER A 242 3.32 -23.06 11.67
N ILE A 243 3.42 -21.89 11.03
CA ILE A 243 3.55 -20.59 11.71
C ILE A 243 2.24 -20.18 12.39
N ARG A 244 1.09 -20.64 11.88
CA ARG A 244 -0.22 -20.40 12.53
C ARG A 244 -0.29 -20.92 13.97
N GLN A 245 0.51 -21.93 14.32
CA GLN A 245 0.55 -22.48 15.69
C GLN A 245 1.50 -21.71 16.61
N GLN A 246 2.55 -21.09 16.06
CA GLN A 246 3.51 -20.29 16.85
C GLN A 246 3.04 -18.83 17.01
N SER A 247 2.34 -18.25 16.02
CA SER A 247 1.78 -16.89 16.14
C SER A 247 0.56 -16.82 17.07
N LEU A 248 -0.03 -17.97 17.44
CA LEU A 248 -1.09 -18.08 18.44
C LEU A 248 -0.56 -18.34 19.86
N SER A 249 0.74 -18.65 20.03
CA SER A 249 1.34 -18.95 21.34
C SER A 249 2.15 -17.78 21.94
N GLY A 250 2.15 -16.62 21.29
CA GLY A 250 2.90 -15.42 21.69
C GLY A 250 2.35 -14.62 22.88
N ALA A 251 1.30 -15.09 23.56
CA ALA A 251 0.89 -14.54 24.84
C ALA A 251 0.96 -15.64 25.90
N ASN A 252 1.88 -15.49 26.85
CA ASN A 252 2.04 -16.32 28.05
C ASN A 252 0.71 -16.91 28.57
N HIS A 253 0.38 -18.14 28.16
CA HIS A 253 -0.52 -19.00 28.91
C HIS A 253 0.33 -20.05 29.62
N ARG A 254 0.79 -19.68 30.81
CA ARG A 254 1.05 -20.64 31.88
C ARG A 254 -0.28 -21.32 32.21
N GLY A 255 -0.35 -22.64 32.00
CA GLY A 255 -1.49 -23.43 32.46
C GLY A 255 -1.34 -24.92 32.17
N GLY A 256 -0.70 -25.65 33.07
CA GLY A 256 -1.01 -27.07 33.30
C GLY A 256 -0.07 -28.10 32.69
N SER A 257 1.00 -28.40 33.42
CA SER A 257 1.58 -29.75 33.44
C SER A 257 0.51 -30.82 33.70
N GLY A 258 0.57 -31.96 33.00
CA GLY A 258 -0.22 -33.13 33.42
C GLY A 258 -0.28 -34.31 32.45
N ARG A 259 0.78 -35.14 32.48
CA ARG A 259 0.76 -36.63 32.41
C ARG A 259 -0.35 -37.34 31.61
N GLY A 260 0.09 -38.27 30.76
CA GLY A 260 -0.64 -39.53 30.61
C GLY A 260 -0.35 -40.26 29.30
N GLY A 261 0.75 -41.01 29.25
CA GLY A 261 0.89 -42.04 28.24
C GLY A 261 -0.10 -43.19 28.49
N LYS A 262 -0.73 -43.64 27.42
CA LYS A 262 -0.79 -45.03 26.95
C LYS A 262 -1.30 -45.01 25.52
#